data_AF-A0A146LNN0-F1
#
_entry.id   AF-A0A146LNN0-F1
#
_cell.length_a   1.000
_cell.length_b   1.000
_cell.length_c   1.000
_cell.angle_alpha   90.00
_cell.angle_beta   90.00
_cell.angle_gamma   90.00
#
_symmetry.space_group_name_H-M   'P 1'
#
loop_
_entity.id
_entity.type
_entity.pdbx_description
1 polymer ?
#
loop_
_entity_poly.entity_id
_entity_poly.type
_entity_poly.pdbx_seq_one_letter_code
_entity_poly.pdbx_strand_id
1 'polypeptide(L)'
;MHIRHETWCSLIALISLSATVGYSNGNPLPRSEWAKNTGTWDEFALLEGDDQPLLAPSNFNHTLPPLHTTEELENDTLEQFKKLKMNYTDVLKHIDRELESPRARGGRHLYRLADKALKLMNLKQVVNEVESSVMSQVSCTACKAGAGLLQHYIRTGKTQDDIIQIVKKFCVSLQLQTPRVCEGITDIFGGEFVYVLRRVTLSPNEICSFVIGDACGDDDVPAHEWSVVFPPVPKPQPKPTPVPKEGASTFKVLHISDTHYDPYYQEGTNAECNEPLCCRLTNGPAPNAAAAAGRWGDYRKCDTPKRTVDNMLEHITRTHPDIDYILWTGDLPPHDVWNQTKEENIQIL
;
A
#
# COMPACT_ATOMS: atom_id res chain seq x y z
N MET A 1 18.53 -4.42 66.44
CA MET A 1 17.54 -5.13 67.27
C MET A 1 16.81 -4.04 68.05
N HIS A 2 15.56 -3.63 67.84
CA HIS A 2 14.37 -4.05 67.08
C HIS A 2 13.72 -2.74 66.57
N ILE A 3 13.45 -2.52 65.28
CA ILE A 3 12.40 -3.08 64.40
C ILE A 3 11.00 -2.48 64.66
N ARG A 4 10.66 -1.55 63.74
CA ARG A 4 9.43 -1.37 62.95
C ARG A 4 8.11 -1.04 63.68
N HIS A 5 7.78 0.26 63.66
CA HIS A 5 6.40 0.74 63.77
C HIS A 5 5.87 1.47 62.51
N GLU A 6 6.68 1.63 61.45
CA GLU A 6 6.25 2.36 60.23
C GLU A 6 5.91 1.46 59.02
N THR A 7 6.00 0.13 59.15
CA THR A 7 5.73 -0.79 58.02
C THR A 7 4.30 -1.33 57.95
N TRP A 8 3.37 -0.83 58.78
CA TRP A 8 1.99 -1.36 58.84
C TRP A 8 0.94 -0.52 58.08
N CYS A 9 1.21 0.74 57.74
CA CYS A 9 0.31 1.51 56.88
C CYS A 9 0.52 1.25 55.38
N SER A 10 1.71 0.82 54.95
CA SER A 10 1.98 0.52 53.55
C SER A 10 1.54 -0.88 53.11
N LEU A 11 1.34 -1.82 54.06
CA LEU A 11 0.88 -3.18 53.73
C LEU A 11 -0.64 -3.28 53.54
N ILE A 12 -1.43 -2.44 54.20
CA ILE A 12 -2.89 -2.44 54.03
C ILE A 12 -3.29 -1.80 52.69
N ALA A 13 -2.56 -0.78 52.22
CA ALA A 13 -2.76 -0.20 50.89
C ALA A 13 -2.39 -1.16 49.75
N LEU A 14 -1.47 -2.11 49.97
CA LEU A 14 -1.06 -3.11 48.98
C LEU A 14 -2.01 -4.32 48.89
N ILE A 15 -2.80 -4.59 49.93
CA ILE A 15 -3.78 -5.69 49.95
C ILE A 15 -5.16 -5.23 49.45
N SER A 16 -5.48 -3.93 49.47
CA SER A 16 -6.71 -3.39 48.88
C SER A 16 -6.60 -2.96 47.41
N LEU A 17 -5.39 -2.87 46.84
CA LEU A 17 -5.20 -2.57 45.41
C LEU A 17 -5.01 -3.82 44.52
N SER A 18 -4.99 -5.01 45.11
CA SER A 18 -4.84 -6.28 44.38
C SER A 18 -6.19 -6.91 43.97
N ALA A 19 -7.31 -6.19 44.13
CA ALA A 19 -8.64 -6.67 43.78
C ALA A 19 -9.30 -5.99 42.55
N THR A 20 -8.63 -5.06 41.86
CA THR A 20 -9.22 -4.40 40.66
C THR A 20 -8.31 -4.29 39.45
N VAL A 21 -7.16 -4.97 39.43
CA VAL A 21 -6.41 -5.15 38.17
C VAL A 21 -6.88 -6.45 37.55
N GLY A 22 -7.92 -6.36 36.74
CA GLY A 22 -8.27 -7.42 35.80
C GLY A 22 -7.10 -7.61 34.85
N TYR A 23 -6.38 -8.72 35.01
CA TYR A 23 -5.58 -9.29 33.93
C TYR A 23 -6.53 -9.58 32.78
N SER A 24 -6.57 -8.71 31.77
CA SER A 24 -7.21 -9.04 30.49
C SER A 24 -6.28 -10.02 29.77
N ASN A 25 -6.32 -11.29 30.17
CA ASN A 25 -5.96 -12.36 29.26
C ASN A 25 -6.92 -12.21 28.08
N GLY A 26 -6.39 -11.88 26.90
CA GLY A 26 -7.13 -11.80 25.64
C GLY A 26 -7.63 -13.18 25.22
N ASN A 27 -8.54 -13.75 26.01
CA ASN A 27 -9.38 -14.85 25.58
C ASN A 27 -10.45 -14.29 24.62
N PRO A 28 -10.79 -14.99 23.54
CA PRO A 28 -11.84 -14.57 22.64
C PRO A 28 -13.16 -14.40 23.42
N LEU A 29 -13.82 -13.26 23.20
CA LEU A 29 -15.11 -12.95 23.83
C LEU A 29 -16.13 -14.07 23.55
N PRO A 30 -16.94 -14.48 24.54
CA PRO A 30 -18.00 -15.46 24.35
C PRO A 30 -18.93 -15.04 23.21
N ARG A 31 -19.32 -15.99 22.35
CA ARG A 31 -20.18 -15.76 21.16
C ARG A 31 -21.47 -14.99 21.46
N SER A 32 -21.97 -15.04 22.70
CA SER A 32 -23.15 -14.31 23.16
C SER A 32 -22.96 -12.79 23.29
N GLU A 33 -21.72 -12.29 23.35
CA GLU A 33 -21.41 -10.86 23.46
C GLU A 33 -21.20 -10.20 22.10
N TRP A 34 -20.89 -10.98 21.06
CA TRP A 34 -20.81 -10.50 19.67
C TRP A 34 -22.15 -9.93 19.18
N ALA A 35 -23.27 -10.52 19.63
CA ALA A 35 -24.61 -10.08 19.25
C ALA A 35 -25.06 -8.77 19.93
N LYS A 36 -24.31 -8.28 20.94
CA LYS A 36 -24.70 -7.08 21.71
C LYS A 36 -23.95 -5.82 21.31
N ASN A 37 -22.93 -5.93 20.45
CA ASN A 37 -22.10 -4.82 19.99
C ASN A 37 -22.22 -4.64 18.46
N THR A 38 -23.46 -4.57 17.97
CA THR A 38 -23.76 -4.31 16.54
C THR A 38 -23.46 -2.88 16.12
N GLY A 39 -23.31 -1.95 17.07
CA GLY A 39 -23.07 -0.52 16.79
C GLY A 39 -21.73 -0.21 16.13
N THR A 40 -20.79 -1.15 16.06
CA THR A 40 -19.51 -0.96 15.33
C THR A 40 -19.64 -1.22 13.83
N TRP A 41 -20.73 -1.87 13.40
CA TRP A 41 -21.01 -2.17 11.99
C TRP A 41 -22.07 -1.24 11.38
N ASP A 42 -22.84 -0.55 12.22
CA ASP A 42 -23.86 0.43 11.78
C ASP A 42 -23.23 1.71 11.16
N GLU A 43 -21.92 1.94 11.33
CA GLU A 43 -21.20 3.08 10.72
C GLU A 43 -20.64 2.75 9.31
N PHE A 44 -20.62 1.48 8.92
CA PHE A 44 -20.02 1.02 7.65
C PHE A 44 -21.02 0.45 6.64
N ALA A 45 -22.30 0.40 7.00
CA ALA A 45 -23.34 -0.07 6.10
C ALA A 45 -24.56 0.82 6.26
N LEU A 46 -24.67 1.82 5.39
CA LEU A 46 -25.91 2.38 4.82
C LEU A 46 -25.50 3.54 3.91
N LEU A 47 -25.17 3.24 2.65
CA LEU A 47 -25.37 4.21 1.58
C LEU A 47 -26.89 4.32 1.39
N GLU A 48 -27.53 5.19 2.17
CA GLU A 48 -28.91 5.59 1.91
C GLU A 48 -28.94 6.51 0.68
N GLY A 49 -29.57 6.03 -0.39
CA GLY A 49 -30.04 6.85 -1.50
C GLY A 49 -29.46 6.49 -2.87
N ASP A 50 -30.01 5.45 -3.51
CA ASP A 50 -30.02 5.38 -4.97
C ASP A 50 -31.42 4.95 -5.45
N ASP A 51 -32.33 5.91 -5.57
CA ASP A 51 -33.68 5.69 -6.11
C ASP A 51 -33.69 5.72 -7.66
N GLN A 52 -32.53 5.66 -8.34
CA GLN A 52 -32.42 5.61 -9.81
C GLN A 52 -31.18 4.81 -10.29
N PRO A 53 -31.30 3.54 -10.72
CA PRO A 53 -30.16 2.80 -11.27
C PRO A 53 -29.59 3.45 -12.55
N LEU A 54 -28.26 3.59 -12.58
CA LEU A 54 -27.42 4.27 -13.59
C LEU A 54 -27.37 3.60 -14.99
N LEU A 55 -28.38 2.82 -15.39
CA LEU A 55 -28.47 2.23 -16.73
C LEU A 55 -29.89 2.35 -17.32
N ALA A 56 -30.13 3.50 -17.94
CA ALA A 56 -31.16 3.66 -18.98
C ALA A 56 -30.60 4.55 -20.10
N PRO A 57 -29.94 3.98 -21.13
CA PRO A 57 -29.32 4.79 -22.16
C PRO A 57 -30.38 5.37 -23.11
N SER A 58 -30.55 6.69 -23.08
CA SER A 58 -31.16 7.43 -24.18
C SER A 58 -30.50 8.80 -24.32
N ASN A 59 -30.14 9.16 -25.56
CA ASN A 59 -29.44 10.37 -26.02
C ASN A 59 -27.92 10.44 -25.79
N PHE A 60 -27.17 9.87 -26.73
CA PHE A 60 -25.75 10.15 -26.91
C PHE A 60 -25.56 11.60 -27.36
N ASN A 61 -25.10 12.47 -26.46
CA ASN A 61 -24.42 13.70 -26.87
C ASN A 61 -23.25 14.04 -25.94
N HIS A 62 -22.47 13.02 -25.56
CA HIS A 62 -21.19 13.24 -24.90
C HIS A 62 -20.10 13.40 -25.95
N THR A 63 -19.61 14.63 -26.11
CA THR A 63 -18.34 14.87 -26.78
C THR A 63 -17.23 14.21 -25.96
N LEU A 64 -16.46 13.32 -26.60
CA LEU A 64 -15.21 12.82 -26.06
C LEU A 64 -14.33 13.99 -25.63
N PRO A 65 -13.51 13.86 -24.56
CA PRO A 65 -12.48 14.86 -24.28
C PRO A 65 -11.66 15.09 -25.55
N PRO A 66 -11.41 16.36 -25.94
CA PRO A 66 -10.59 16.65 -27.10
C PRO A 66 -9.21 15.99 -26.93
N LEU A 67 -8.65 15.47 -28.02
CA LEU A 67 -7.25 15.04 -28.04
C LEU A 67 -6.39 16.27 -27.74
N HIS A 68 -5.75 16.29 -26.56
CA HIS A 68 -4.91 17.42 -26.17
C HIS A 68 -3.68 17.48 -27.07
N THR A 69 -3.39 18.66 -27.58
CA THR A 69 -2.10 18.98 -28.20
C THR A 69 -0.98 18.97 -27.14
N THR A 70 0.28 18.87 -27.57
CA THR A 70 1.43 18.90 -26.65
C THR A 70 1.44 20.16 -25.77
N GLU A 71 1.09 21.32 -26.33
CA GLU A 71 1.03 22.59 -25.61
C GLU A 71 -0.09 22.62 -24.55
N GLU A 72 -1.25 22.01 -24.85
CA GLU A 72 -2.34 21.87 -23.88
C GLU A 72 -1.95 20.92 -22.74
N LEU A 73 -1.31 19.79 -23.05
CA LEU A 73 -0.80 18.85 -22.04
C LEU A 73 0.23 19.52 -21.11
N GLU A 74 1.13 20.35 -21.67
CA GLU A 74 2.11 21.10 -20.88
C GLU A 74 1.44 22.09 -19.92
N ASN A 75 0.44 22.84 -20.39
CA ASN A 75 -0.31 23.79 -19.55
C ASN A 75 -1.11 23.09 -18.44
N ASP A 76 -1.79 21.98 -18.76
CA ASP A 76 -2.57 21.22 -17.77
C ASP A 76 -1.66 20.57 -16.72
N THR A 77 -0.51 20.06 -17.15
CA THR A 77 0.55 19.53 -16.27
C THR A 77 1.00 20.60 -15.27
N LEU A 78 1.27 21.81 -15.75
CA LEU A 78 1.68 22.94 -14.90
C LEU A 78 0.63 23.27 -13.84
N GLU A 79 -0.66 23.27 -14.20
CA GLU A 79 -1.75 23.53 -13.25
C GLU A 79 -1.88 22.43 -12.19
N GLN A 80 -1.69 21.15 -12.56
CA GLN A 80 -1.70 20.05 -11.60
C GLN A 80 -0.54 20.15 -10.60
N PHE A 81 0.67 20.49 -11.05
CA PHE A 81 1.80 20.71 -10.14
C PHE A 81 1.56 21.86 -9.15
N LYS A 82 0.85 22.92 -9.55
CA LYS A 82 0.44 24.01 -8.63
C LYS A 82 -0.51 23.50 -7.55
N LYS A 83 -1.49 22.67 -7.90
CA LYS A 83 -2.45 22.08 -6.94
C LYS A 83 -1.77 21.18 -5.92
N LEU A 84 -0.80 20.38 -6.37
CA LEU A 84 0.02 19.53 -5.51
C LEU A 84 1.07 20.30 -4.68
N LYS A 85 1.11 21.64 -4.80
CA LYS A 85 2.10 22.52 -4.13
C LYS A 85 3.54 22.09 -4.38
N MET A 86 3.81 21.52 -5.56
CA MET A 86 5.13 21.04 -5.95
C MET A 86 5.92 22.13 -6.69
N ASN A 87 7.22 22.24 -6.40
CA ASN A 87 8.10 23.17 -7.09
C ASN A 87 8.50 22.63 -8.48
N TYR A 88 7.72 23.01 -9.49
CA TYR A 88 7.89 22.59 -10.88
C TYR A 88 9.34 22.73 -11.40
N THR A 89 9.98 23.87 -11.11
CA THR A 89 11.34 24.16 -11.58
C THR A 89 12.38 23.22 -10.96
N ASP A 90 12.20 22.78 -9.73
CA ASP A 90 13.11 21.85 -9.07
C ASP A 90 12.93 20.42 -9.55
N VAL A 91 11.69 20.02 -9.91
CA VAL A 91 11.40 18.71 -10.50
C VAL A 91 12.03 18.58 -11.88
N LEU A 92 11.85 19.58 -12.76
CA LEU A 92 12.50 19.59 -14.08
C LEU A 92 14.02 19.58 -13.97
N LYS A 93 14.60 20.41 -13.09
CA LYS A 93 16.04 20.38 -12.80
C LYS A 93 16.52 19.03 -12.30
N HIS A 94 15.68 18.26 -11.60
CA HIS A 94 16.04 16.92 -11.15
C HIS A 94 16.10 15.94 -12.34
N ILE A 95 15.08 15.99 -13.20
CA ILE A 95 14.98 15.16 -14.42
C ILE A 95 16.16 15.46 -15.36
N ASP A 96 16.43 16.73 -15.63
CA ASP A 96 17.56 17.18 -16.47
C ASP A 96 18.91 16.78 -15.85
N ARG A 97 19.06 16.87 -14.52
CA ARG A 97 20.30 16.50 -13.84
C ARG A 97 20.53 14.99 -13.78
N GLU A 98 19.47 14.17 -13.78
CA GLU A 98 19.59 12.72 -13.91
C GLU A 98 20.05 12.29 -15.31
N LEU A 99 19.73 13.10 -16.33
CA LEU A 99 20.24 12.91 -17.68
C LEU A 99 21.73 13.33 -17.81
N GLU A 100 22.28 14.14 -16.88
CA GLU A 100 23.57 14.81 -17.09
C GLU A 100 24.73 14.54 -16.09
N SER A 101 24.57 13.95 -14.88
CA SER A 101 25.64 14.11 -13.85
C SER A 101 26.22 12.88 -13.10
N PRO A 102 27.57 12.71 -13.08
CA PRO A 102 28.36 11.87 -12.17
C PRO A 102 28.66 12.56 -10.80
N ARG A 103 28.35 11.89 -9.68
CA ARG A 103 28.18 12.47 -8.33
C ARG A 103 29.44 12.79 -7.50
N ALA A 104 29.44 13.98 -6.86
CA ALA A 104 30.30 14.41 -5.74
C ALA A 104 29.44 14.81 -4.51
N ARG A 105 29.60 14.18 -3.32
CA ARG A 105 30.41 14.54 -2.11
C ARG A 105 29.83 15.65 -1.19
N GLY A 106 29.43 15.30 0.05
CA GLY A 106 29.47 16.27 1.18
C GLY A 106 28.61 16.01 2.45
N GLY A 107 28.95 15.03 3.31
CA GLY A 107 28.41 14.92 4.68
C GLY A 107 29.13 13.81 5.47
N ARG A 108 30.20 14.13 6.20
CA ARG A 108 31.35 13.21 6.38
C ARG A 108 31.63 12.79 7.84
N HIS A 109 30.92 11.79 8.40
CA HIS A 109 31.62 10.69 9.11
C HIS A 109 30.70 9.49 9.39
N LEU A 110 29.59 9.68 10.12
CA LEU A 110 28.59 8.63 10.37
C LEU A 110 27.77 8.31 9.12
N TYR A 111 27.28 9.36 8.45
CA TYR A 111 26.64 9.26 7.14
C TYR A 111 27.57 8.63 6.10
N ARG A 112 28.88 8.84 6.16
CA ARG A 112 29.82 8.34 5.14
C ARG A 112 30.13 6.85 5.28
N LEU A 113 30.09 6.33 6.50
CA LEU A 113 30.22 4.90 6.77
C LEU A 113 28.93 4.18 6.38
N ALA A 114 27.77 4.73 6.79
CA ALA A 114 26.46 4.23 6.40
C ALA A 114 26.26 4.30 4.87
N ASP A 115 26.47 5.44 4.22
CA ASP A 115 26.33 5.64 2.76
C ASP A 115 27.29 4.75 1.94
N LYS A 116 28.51 4.48 2.43
CA LYS A 116 29.40 3.50 1.78
C LYS A 116 28.92 2.07 1.98
N ALA A 117 28.52 1.70 3.19
CA ALA A 117 27.97 0.38 3.50
C ALA A 117 26.62 0.12 2.79
N LEU A 118 25.83 1.16 2.57
CA LEU A 118 24.52 1.12 1.90
C LEU A 118 24.69 1.10 0.37
N LYS A 119 25.66 1.83 -0.18
CA LYS A 119 26.07 1.67 -1.60
C LYS A 119 26.61 0.28 -1.91
N LEU A 120 27.22 -0.39 -0.93
CA LEU A 120 27.64 -1.79 -1.02
C LEU A 120 26.46 -2.77 -1.11
N MET A 121 25.26 -2.40 -0.65
CA MET A 121 24.05 -3.24 -0.66
C MET A 121 23.16 -3.03 -1.90
N ASN A 122 23.66 -2.38 -2.95
CA ASN A 122 22.94 -2.12 -4.21
C ASN A 122 21.44 -1.77 -4.02
N LEU A 123 21.12 -0.74 -3.22
CA LEU A 123 19.73 -0.47 -2.84
C LEU A 123 18.78 -0.18 -4.01
N LYS A 124 19.28 0.24 -5.18
CA LYS A 124 18.46 0.35 -6.39
C LYS A 124 17.99 -1.02 -6.87
N GLN A 125 18.85 -2.03 -6.81
CA GLN A 125 18.46 -3.41 -7.04
C GLN A 125 17.42 -3.85 -6.01
N VAL A 126 17.60 -3.52 -4.73
CA VAL A 126 16.61 -3.86 -3.68
C VAL A 126 15.23 -3.26 -3.98
N VAL A 127 15.16 -1.98 -4.38
CA VAL A 127 13.90 -1.35 -4.77
C VAL A 127 13.26 -2.06 -5.96
N ASN A 128 14.03 -2.38 -6.99
CA ASN A 128 13.53 -3.11 -8.16
C ASN A 128 13.06 -4.54 -7.80
N GLU A 129 13.79 -5.22 -6.90
CA GLU A 129 13.40 -6.53 -6.38
C GLU A 129 12.07 -6.43 -5.63
N VAL A 130 11.88 -5.38 -4.81
CA VAL A 130 10.62 -5.15 -4.08
C VAL A 130 9.47 -4.88 -5.04
N GLU A 131 9.68 -4.04 -6.04
CA GLU A 131 8.68 -3.79 -7.08
C GLU A 131 8.31 -5.05 -7.87
N SER A 132 9.28 -5.91 -8.17
CA SER A 132 9.04 -7.17 -8.91
C SER A 132 8.63 -8.34 -8.03
N SER A 133 8.63 -8.17 -6.70
CA SER A 133 8.46 -9.25 -5.71
C SER A 133 9.45 -10.43 -5.86
N VAL A 134 10.62 -10.19 -6.48
CA VAL A 134 11.69 -11.20 -6.65
C VAL A 134 12.85 -10.86 -5.72
N MET A 135 12.81 -11.40 -4.51
CA MET A 135 13.77 -11.09 -3.44
C MET A 135 15.11 -11.82 -3.57
N SER A 136 16.19 -11.17 -3.15
CA SER A 136 17.54 -11.76 -3.05
C SER A 136 18.19 -11.61 -1.67
N GLN A 137 19.34 -12.26 -1.49
CA GLN A 137 20.21 -12.08 -0.31
C GLN A 137 20.66 -10.62 -0.11
N VAL A 138 20.71 -9.84 -1.18
CA VAL A 138 21.04 -8.40 -1.10
C VAL A 138 19.90 -7.64 -0.44
N SER A 139 18.66 -7.88 -0.87
CA SER A 139 17.46 -7.35 -0.23
C SER A 139 17.35 -7.77 1.22
N CYS A 140 17.71 -9.01 1.54
CA CYS A 140 17.77 -9.48 2.92
C CYS A 140 18.75 -8.66 3.78
N THR A 141 19.98 -8.49 3.29
CA THR A 141 21.02 -7.76 4.03
C THR A 141 20.62 -6.30 4.25
N ALA A 142 20.05 -5.66 3.22
CA ALA A 142 19.54 -4.31 3.30
C ALA A 142 18.38 -4.19 4.29
N CYS A 143 17.45 -5.14 4.29
CA CYS A 143 16.36 -5.20 5.26
C CYS A 143 16.89 -5.30 6.69
N LYS A 144 17.78 -6.27 6.98
CA LYS A 144 18.31 -6.50 8.34
C LYS A 144 19.03 -5.26 8.87
N ALA A 145 19.81 -4.61 8.02
CA ALA A 145 20.48 -3.35 8.36
C ALA A 145 19.48 -2.21 8.60
N GLY A 146 18.48 -2.05 7.74
CA GLY A 146 17.44 -1.02 7.85
C GLY A 146 16.57 -1.18 9.10
N ALA A 147 16.05 -2.39 9.33
CA ALA A 147 15.27 -2.74 10.50
C ALA A 147 16.08 -2.53 11.80
N GLY A 148 17.33 -2.97 11.84
CA GLY A 148 18.23 -2.76 12.98
C GLY A 148 18.49 -1.27 13.27
N LEU A 149 18.74 -0.46 12.24
CA LEU A 149 18.95 0.98 12.38
C LEU A 149 17.70 1.69 12.90
N LEU A 150 16.53 1.33 12.39
CA LEU A 150 15.27 1.92 12.80
C LEU A 150 14.92 1.56 14.25
N GLN A 151 15.11 0.30 14.63
CA GLN A 151 14.95 -0.13 16.03
C GLN A 151 15.91 0.61 16.95
N HIS A 152 17.15 0.86 16.52
CA HIS A 152 18.10 1.66 17.28
C HIS A 152 17.60 3.10 17.48
N TYR A 153 17.07 3.75 16.44
CA TYR A 153 16.47 5.09 16.56
C TYR A 153 15.28 5.13 17.51
N ILE A 154 14.42 4.12 17.48
CA ILE A 154 13.28 4.01 18.40
C ILE A 154 13.79 3.84 19.85
N ARG A 155 14.72 2.92 20.10
CA ARG A 155 15.27 2.64 21.45
C ARG A 155 16.07 3.80 22.04
N THR A 156 16.69 4.62 21.20
CA THR A 156 17.44 5.82 21.62
C THR A 156 16.55 7.04 21.84
N GLY A 157 15.22 6.88 21.72
CA GLY A 157 14.25 7.93 22.06
C GLY A 157 14.05 8.98 20.98
N LYS A 158 14.38 8.70 19.71
CA LYS A 158 14.04 9.62 18.62
C LYS A 158 12.53 9.77 18.49
N THR A 159 12.10 11.00 18.20
CA THR A 159 10.69 11.30 17.95
C THR A 159 10.24 10.64 16.65
N GLN A 160 8.92 10.51 16.47
CA GLN A 160 8.36 9.97 15.22
C GLN A 160 8.76 10.85 14.03
N ASP A 161 8.63 12.18 14.17
CA ASP A 161 8.97 13.14 13.13
C ASP A 161 10.45 13.08 12.75
N ASP A 162 11.36 12.93 13.73
CA ASP A 162 12.78 12.75 13.45
C ASP A 162 13.04 11.50 12.59
N ILE A 163 12.36 10.39 12.91
CA ILE A 163 12.50 9.14 12.18
C ILE A 163 11.98 9.31 10.74
N ILE A 164 10.78 9.87 10.56
CA ILE A 164 10.19 10.15 9.25
C ILE A 164 11.12 11.02 8.40
N GLN A 165 11.64 12.11 8.97
CA GLN A 165 12.57 13.00 8.29
C GLN A 165 13.90 12.33 7.92
N ILE A 166 14.41 11.43 8.77
CA ILE A 166 15.62 10.66 8.45
C ILE A 166 15.35 9.71 7.28
N VAL A 167 14.23 8.98 7.27
CA VAL A 167 13.86 8.05 6.21
C VAL A 167 13.62 8.79 4.88
N LYS A 168 12.89 9.91 4.91
CA LYS A 168 12.70 10.80 3.74
C LYS A 168 14.04 11.23 3.14
N LYS A 169 14.94 11.78 3.96
CA LYS A 169 16.28 12.21 3.50
C LYS A 169 17.09 11.05 2.95
N PHE A 170 16.98 9.87 3.56
CA PHE A 170 17.68 8.68 3.12
C PHE A 170 17.21 8.24 1.73
N CYS A 171 15.90 8.16 1.52
CA CYS A 171 15.27 7.81 0.25
C CYS A 171 15.72 8.75 -0.88
N VAL A 172 15.63 10.06 -0.67
CA VAL A 172 16.03 11.07 -1.66
C VAL A 172 17.54 11.07 -1.91
N SER A 173 18.36 10.99 -0.87
CA SER A 173 19.82 11.10 -1.01
C SER A 173 20.44 9.89 -1.73
N LEU A 174 19.83 8.72 -1.56
CA LEU A 174 20.23 7.50 -2.26
C LEU A 174 19.57 7.33 -3.63
N GLN A 175 18.60 8.19 -3.97
CA GLN A 175 17.75 8.06 -5.15
C GLN A 175 17.14 6.67 -5.26
N LEU A 176 16.43 6.28 -4.21
CA LEU A 176 15.65 5.05 -4.25
C LEU A 176 14.42 5.25 -5.14
N GLN A 177 13.82 6.43 -5.06
CA GLN A 177 12.70 6.89 -5.87
C GLN A 177 12.82 8.40 -6.10
N THR A 178 11.90 8.99 -6.88
CA THR A 178 11.85 10.45 -7.06
C THR A 178 11.58 11.15 -5.72
N PRO A 179 11.97 12.43 -5.56
CA PRO A 179 11.68 13.18 -4.35
C PRO A 179 10.20 13.15 -3.98
N ARG A 180 9.29 13.32 -4.96
CA ARG A 180 7.85 13.25 -4.72
C ARG A 180 7.43 11.95 -4.05
N VAL A 181 7.83 10.81 -4.63
CA VAL A 181 7.45 9.49 -4.14
C VAL A 181 8.03 9.25 -2.74
N CYS A 182 9.31 9.58 -2.54
CA CYS A 182 9.97 9.48 -1.24
C CYS A 182 9.25 10.31 -0.16
N GLU A 183 8.82 11.51 -0.50
CA GLU A 183 8.10 12.38 0.44
C GLU A 183 6.72 11.84 0.75
N GLY A 184 5.90 11.60 -0.27
CA GLY A 184 4.53 11.14 -0.12
C GLY A 184 4.42 9.82 0.64
N ILE A 185 5.25 8.82 0.32
CA ILE A 185 5.20 7.52 1.00
C ILE A 185 5.59 7.64 2.48
N THR A 186 6.58 8.48 2.80
CA THR A 186 7.03 8.65 4.19
C THR A 186 6.05 9.46 5.02
N ASP A 187 5.39 10.44 4.41
CA ASP A 187 4.39 11.26 5.08
C ASP A 187 3.10 10.47 5.35
N ILE A 188 2.67 9.61 4.42
CA ILE A 188 1.46 8.77 4.57
C ILE A 188 1.71 7.60 5.54
N PHE A 189 2.77 6.80 5.33
CA PHE A 189 2.96 5.55 6.07
C PHE A 189 3.83 5.69 7.33
N GLY A 190 4.67 6.73 7.41
CA GLY A 190 5.72 6.83 8.42
C GLY A 190 5.19 6.80 9.86
N GLY A 191 4.03 7.42 10.11
CA GLY A 191 3.40 7.42 11.42
C GLY A 191 2.99 6.03 11.89
N GLU A 192 2.21 5.32 11.07
CA GLU A 192 1.75 3.96 11.37
C GLU A 192 2.91 2.97 11.49
N PHE A 193 3.90 3.09 10.60
CA PHE A 193 5.07 2.23 10.64
C PHE A 193 5.85 2.38 11.96
N VAL A 194 6.09 3.61 12.42
CA VAL A 194 6.73 3.87 13.71
C VAL A 194 5.85 3.43 14.88
N TYR A 195 4.54 3.62 14.78
CA TYR A 195 3.57 3.21 15.79
C TYR A 195 3.60 1.69 16.04
N VAL A 196 3.59 0.90 14.96
CA VAL A 196 3.64 -0.57 15.00
C VAL A 196 4.99 -1.05 15.51
N LEU A 197 6.10 -0.55 14.95
CA LEU A 197 7.45 -0.97 15.34
C LEU A 197 7.80 -0.68 16.79
N ARG A 198 7.16 0.31 17.42
CA ARG A 198 7.30 0.58 18.86
C ARG A 198 6.61 -0.46 19.75
N ARG A 199 5.63 -1.19 19.22
CA ARG A 199 4.77 -2.11 19.97
C ARG A 199 5.06 -3.58 19.70
N VAL A 200 5.64 -3.90 18.56
CA VAL A 200 6.05 -5.26 18.25
C VAL A 200 7.45 -5.54 18.79
N THR A 201 7.62 -6.71 19.41
CA THR A 201 8.92 -7.20 19.88
C THR A 201 9.43 -8.25 18.90
N LEU A 202 9.93 -7.79 17.75
CA LEU A 202 10.58 -8.62 16.74
C LEU A 202 12.02 -8.17 16.57
N SER A 203 12.93 -9.09 16.30
CA SER A 203 14.31 -8.81 15.90
C SER A 203 14.37 -8.41 14.42
N PRO A 204 15.46 -7.75 13.97
CA PRO A 204 15.65 -7.45 12.55
C PRO A 204 15.62 -8.70 11.66
N ASN A 205 16.06 -9.85 12.18
CA ASN A 205 16.03 -11.09 11.42
C ASN A 205 14.59 -11.60 11.24
N GLU A 206 13.80 -11.65 12.32
CA GLU A 206 12.38 -12.07 12.26
C GLU A 206 11.56 -11.14 11.37
N ILE A 207 11.77 -9.82 11.45
CA ILE A 207 11.11 -8.84 10.56
C ILE A 207 11.46 -9.16 9.10
N CYS A 208 12.73 -9.38 8.79
CA CYS A 208 13.16 -9.53 7.42
C CYS A 208 12.91 -10.92 6.85
N SER A 209 12.89 -11.97 7.69
CA SER A 209 12.39 -13.30 7.32
C SER A 209 10.92 -13.21 6.92
N PHE A 210 10.09 -12.50 7.70
CA PHE A 210 8.69 -12.28 7.37
C PHE A 210 8.48 -11.46 6.08
N VAL A 211 9.24 -10.38 5.89
CA VAL A 211 9.04 -9.46 4.75
C VAL A 211 9.67 -9.96 3.45
N ILE A 212 10.86 -10.56 3.52
CA ILE A 212 11.68 -10.95 2.35
C ILE A 212 11.50 -12.46 2.03
N GLY A 213 10.99 -13.24 2.98
CA GLY A 213 10.80 -14.69 2.84
C GLY A 213 12.11 -15.48 2.88
N ASP A 214 12.13 -16.62 2.19
CA ASP A 214 13.22 -17.61 2.18
C ASP A 214 14.61 -17.01 1.90
N ALA A 215 14.68 -15.92 1.12
CA ALA A 215 15.92 -15.20 0.85
C ALA A 215 16.55 -14.57 2.11
N CYS A 216 15.82 -14.50 3.22
CA CYS A 216 16.29 -14.01 4.51
C CYS A 216 16.40 -15.06 5.62
N GLY A 217 16.07 -16.31 5.30
CA GLY A 217 15.92 -17.42 6.21
C GLY A 217 14.49 -17.56 6.74
N ASP A 218 14.21 -18.71 7.32
CA ASP A 218 12.92 -19.05 7.96
C ASP A 218 13.12 -19.04 9.46
N ASP A 219 13.20 -17.83 10.04
CA ASP A 219 13.24 -17.74 11.50
C ASP A 219 11.86 -18.13 12.04
N ASP A 220 11.84 -19.18 12.86
CA ASP A 220 10.63 -19.59 13.57
C ASP A 220 10.27 -18.52 14.60
N VAL A 221 9.18 -17.81 14.35
CA VAL A 221 8.61 -16.81 15.27
C VAL A 221 7.43 -17.48 15.97
N PRO A 222 7.56 -17.89 17.25
CA PRO A 222 6.49 -18.62 17.94
C PRO A 222 5.15 -17.85 17.99
N ALA A 223 5.18 -16.52 17.88
CA ALA A 223 3.96 -15.71 17.80
C ALA A 223 3.19 -15.87 16.47
N HIS A 224 3.82 -16.41 15.42
CA HIS A 224 3.21 -16.70 14.14
C HIS A 224 2.63 -18.12 14.06
N GLU A 225 2.97 -18.99 15.01
CA GLU A 225 2.43 -20.35 15.10
C GLU A 225 1.11 -20.36 15.87
N TRP A 226 0.00 -20.49 15.15
CA TRP A 226 -1.33 -20.58 15.72
C TRP A 226 -2.11 -21.74 15.10
N SER A 227 -3.01 -22.33 15.89
CA SER A 227 -3.84 -23.44 15.44
C SER A 227 -5.32 -23.08 15.50
N VAL A 228 -6.06 -23.52 14.48
CA VAL A 228 -7.52 -23.45 14.47
C VAL A 228 -8.05 -24.76 15.02
N VAL A 229 -8.77 -24.67 16.14
CA VAL A 229 -9.48 -25.82 16.69
C VAL A 229 -10.74 -26.07 15.86
N PHE A 230 -10.77 -27.18 15.12
CA PHE A 230 -11.97 -27.61 14.44
C PHE A 230 -13.03 -28.09 15.43
N PRO A 231 -14.33 -27.96 15.10
CA PRO A 231 -15.39 -28.59 15.88
C PRO A 231 -15.14 -30.09 16.04
N PRO A 232 -15.56 -30.72 17.17
CA PRO A 232 -15.35 -32.15 17.45
C PRO A 232 -16.33 -33.02 16.64
N VAL A 233 -16.50 -32.72 15.36
CA VAL A 233 -17.37 -33.43 14.43
C VAL A 233 -16.47 -34.29 13.53
N PRO A 234 -16.66 -35.62 13.50
CA PRO A 234 -15.88 -36.48 12.62
C PRO A 234 -15.98 -36.03 11.16
N LYS A 235 -14.82 -35.90 10.49
CA LYS A 235 -14.77 -35.55 9.07
C LYS A 235 -15.54 -36.61 8.26
N PRO A 236 -16.53 -36.23 7.45
CA PRO A 236 -17.25 -37.18 6.62
C PRO A 236 -16.31 -37.82 5.59
N GLN A 237 -16.60 -39.05 5.19
CA GLN A 237 -15.84 -39.72 4.13
C GLN A 237 -15.93 -38.89 2.83
N PRO A 238 -14.80 -38.60 2.14
CA PRO A 238 -14.83 -37.86 0.88
C PRO A 238 -15.73 -38.56 -0.12
N LYS A 239 -16.74 -37.84 -0.62
CA LYS A 239 -17.60 -38.32 -1.72
C LYS A 239 -17.12 -37.65 -3.01
N PRO A 240 -16.89 -38.40 -4.09
CA PRO A 240 -16.52 -37.80 -5.36
C PRO A 240 -17.66 -36.92 -5.87
N THR A 241 -17.32 -35.75 -6.42
CA THR A 241 -18.30 -34.87 -7.06
C THR A 241 -18.84 -35.57 -8.31
N PRO A 242 -20.16 -35.78 -8.44
CA PRO A 242 -20.72 -36.42 -9.62
C PRO A 242 -20.54 -35.53 -10.85
N VAL A 243 -20.28 -36.14 -12.00
CA VAL A 243 -20.25 -35.43 -13.29
C VAL A 243 -21.67 -34.94 -13.60
N PRO A 244 -21.86 -33.67 -13.99
CA PRO A 244 -23.16 -33.17 -14.40
C PRO A 244 -23.75 -34.02 -15.54
N LYS A 245 -25.04 -34.32 -15.45
CA LYS A 245 -25.75 -35.02 -16.53
C LYS A 245 -25.86 -34.10 -17.76
N GLU A 246 -25.95 -34.70 -18.93
CA GLU A 246 -26.25 -33.96 -20.17
C GLU A 246 -27.55 -33.16 -20.01
N GLY A 247 -27.52 -31.88 -20.40
CA GLY A 247 -28.65 -30.95 -20.24
C GLY A 247 -28.88 -30.42 -18.81
N ALA A 248 -27.98 -30.69 -17.85
CA ALA A 248 -28.05 -30.07 -16.54
C ALA A 248 -27.96 -28.53 -16.65
N SER A 249 -28.73 -27.83 -15.81
CA SER A 249 -28.68 -26.37 -15.71
C SER A 249 -27.30 -25.88 -15.29
N THR A 250 -26.82 -24.82 -15.93
CA THR A 250 -25.55 -24.14 -15.60
C THR A 250 -25.82 -22.87 -14.81
N PHE A 251 -24.87 -22.46 -13.97
CA PHE A 251 -24.86 -21.17 -13.27
C PHE A 251 -23.64 -20.39 -13.73
N LYS A 252 -23.85 -19.24 -14.37
CA LYS A 252 -22.77 -18.44 -14.96
C LYS A 252 -22.31 -17.36 -13.99
N VAL A 253 -21.03 -17.44 -13.60
CA VAL A 253 -20.39 -16.48 -12.71
C VAL A 253 -19.41 -15.63 -13.50
N LEU A 254 -19.58 -14.31 -13.45
CA LEU A 254 -18.56 -13.35 -13.87
C LEU A 254 -17.60 -13.12 -12.71
N HIS A 255 -16.29 -13.15 -12.97
CA HIS A 255 -15.27 -12.80 -11.98
C HIS A 255 -14.44 -11.63 -12.51
N ILE A 256 -14.47 -10.52 -11.78
CA ILE A 256 -13.66 -9.32 -12.00
C ILE A 256 -12.69 -9.15 -10.83
N SER A 257 -11.47 -8.71 -11.10
CA SER A 257 -10.47 -8.40 -10.08
C SER A 257 -9.49 -7.37 -10.63
N ASP A 258 -8.83 -6.64 -9.74
CA ASP A 258 -7.64 -5.82 -10.06
C ASP A 258 -7.89 -4.82 -11.19
N THR A 259 -9.05 -4.13 -11.13
CA THR A 259 -9.40 -3.16 -12.17
C THR A 259 -8.45 -1.97 -12.19
N HIS A 260 -7.90 -1.61 -11.03
CA HIS A 260 -6.99 -0.47 -10.84
C HIS A 260 -7.41 0.73 -11.69
N TYR A 261 -8.60 1.26 -11.41
CA TYR A 261 -9.12 2.39 -12.14
C TYR A 261 -8.30 3.64 -11.76
N ASP A 262 -7.59 4.20 -12.72
CA ASP A 262 -6.86 5.45 -12.56
C ASP A 262 -7.69 6.64 -13.07
N PRO A 263 -8.28 7.46 -12.18
CA PRO A 263 -9.02 8.65 -12.60
C PRO A 263 -8.12 9.73 -13.20
N TYR A 264 -6.80 9.63 -13.01
CA TYR A 264 -5.82 10.61 -13.46
C TYR A 264 -5.04 10.17 -14.71
N TYR A 265 -5.35 8.99 -15.27
CA TYR A 265 -4.72 8.51 -16.50
C TYR A 265 -4.98 9.50 -17.65
N GLN A 266 -3.90 9.89 -18.32
CA GLN A 266 -3.94 10.82 -19.43
C GLN A 266 -3.16 10.27 -20.63
N GLU A 267 -3.88 9.98 -21.71
CA GLU A 267 -3.30 9.61 -23.01
C GLU A 267 -2.27 10.66 -23.48
N GLY A 268 -1.17 10.18 -24.07
CA GLY A 268 -0.10 11.04 -24.61
C GLY A 268 0.94 11.50 -23.58
N THR A 269 0.69 11.33 -22.29
CA THR A 269 1.67 11.69 -21.23
C THR A 269 2.81 10.68 -21.14
N ASN A 270 3.84 11.00 -20.36
CA ASN A 270 5.01 10.13 -20.22
C ASN A 270 4.67 8.83 -19.49
N ALA A 271 4.82 7.71 -20.19
CA ALA A 271 4.66 6.36 -19.64
C ALA A 271 5.99 5.76 -19.13
N GLU A 272 7.12 6.46 -19.30
CA GLU A 272 8.46 6.10 -18.83
C GLU A 272 8.99 7.17 -17.87
N CYS A 273 8.34 7.28 -16.71
CA CYS A 273 8.49 8.42 -15.81
C CYS A 273 9.43 8.20 -14.61
N ASN A 274 10.10 7.05 -14.53
CA ASN A 274 10.95 6.65 -13.38
C ASN A 274 10.25 6.70 -12.02
N GLU A 275 8.93 6.49 -12.00
CA GLU A 275 8.13 6.33 -10.78
C GLU A 275 7.39 4.98 -10.82
N PRO A 276 6.81 4.52 -9.69
CA PRO A 276 6.06 3.27 -9.67
C PRO A 276 4.77 3.29 -10.50
N LEU A 277 4.20 4.48 -10.76
CA LEU A 277 3.04 4.72 -11.62
C LEU A 277 3.27 5.94 -12.51
N CYS A 278 3.02 5.78 -13.81
CA CYS A 278 3.17 6.75 -14.88
C CYS A 278 1.84 7.00 -15.60
N CYS A 279 1.89 7.58 -16.82
CA CYS A 279 0.71 7.86 -17.66
C CYS A 279 -0.26 8.89 -17.07
N ARG A 280 0.20 9.77 -16.19
CA ARG A 280 -0.58 10.90 -15.66
C ARG A 280 0.04 12.22 -16.08
N LEU A 281 -0.76 13.29 -16.03
CA LEU A 281 -0.27 14.66 -16.23
C LEU A 281 0.92 15.00 -15.32
N THR A 282 0.90 14.50 -14.08
CA THR A 282 1.96 14.70 -13.08
C THR A 282 3.29 14.05 -13.44
N ASN A 283 3.35 13.24 -14.51
CA ASN A 283 4.56 12.64 -15.06
C ASN A 283 5.13 13.43 -16.25
N GLY A 284 4.45 14.49 -16.69
CA GLY A 284 4.87 15.37 -17.77
C GLY A 284 4.54 14.85 -19.17
N PRO A 285 4.79 15.67 -20.20
CA PRO A 285 4.62 15.27 -21.59
C PRO A 285 5.62 14.16 -21.95
N ALA A 286 5.22 13.26 -22.86
CA ALA A 286 6.12 12.23 -23.33
C ALA A 286 7.29 12.84 -24.12
N PRO A 287 8.54 12.41 -23.87
CA PRO A 287 9.72 12.95 -24.57
C PRO A 287 9.72 12.63 -26.07
N ASN A 288 9.00 11.59 -26.49
CA ASN A 288 8.79 11.21 -27.89
C ASN A 288 7.52 10.34 -28.00
N ALA A 289 7.07 10.09 -29.23
CA ALA A 289 5.86 9.32 -29.50
C ALA A 289 5.90 7.87 -28.98
N ALA A 290 7.07 7.25 -28.85
CA ALA A 290 7.19 5.89 -28.31
C ALA A 290 7.04 5.87 -26.78
N ALA A 291 7.41 6.94 -26.10
CA ALA A 291 7.25 7.13 -24.65
C ALA A 291 5.83 7.57 -24.23
N ALA A 292 4.94 7.83 -25.20
CA ALA A 292 3.60 8.32 -24.96
C ALA A 292 2.64 7.24 -24.48
N ALA A 293 1.86 7.55 -23.45
CA ALA A 293 0.81 6.71 -22.91
C ALA A 293 -0.27 6.42 -23.95
N GLY A 294 -0.59 5.14 -24.13
CA GLY A 294 -1.62 4.70 -25.07
C GLY A 294 -3.03 5.18 -24.73
N ARG A 295 -3.93 5.12 -25.72
CA ARG A 295 -5.33 5.52 -25.54
C ARG A 295 -6.06 4.64 -24.54
N TRP A 296 -5.95 3.32 -24.67
CA TRP A 296 -6.75 2.34 -23.90
C TRP A 296 -6.00 1.78 -22.67
N GLY A 297 -4.90 2.41 -22.28
CA GLY A 297 -3.92 1.86 -21.36
C GLY A 297 -2.56 1.75 -22.02
N ASP A 298 -1.58 1.29 -21.25
CA ASP A 298 -0.19 1.18 -21.67
C ASP A 298 0.44 -0.09 -21.05
N TYR A 299 1.43 -0.68 -21.73
CA TYR A 299 2.08 -1.90 -21.26
C TYR A 299 3.19 -1.65 -20.22
N ARG A 300 3.46 -0.39 -19.88
CA ARG A 300 4.45 0.03 -18.87
C ARG A 300 3.79 0.14 -17.48
N LYS A 301 4.42 0.89 -16.58
CA LYS A 301 3.95 1.13 -15.21
C LYS A 301 2.76 2.09 -15.18
N CYS A 302 1.62 1.67 -15.71
CA CYS A 302 0.41 2.48 -15.79
C CYS A 302 -0.81 1.65 -15.43
N ASP A 303 -1.79 2.30 -14.80
CA ASP A 303 -3.06 1.70 -14.42
C ASP A 303 -4.16 1.99 -15.46
N THR A 304 -5.37 1.52 -15.19
CA THR A 304 -6.42 1.44 -16.21
C THR A 304 -7.19 2.75 -16.34
N PRO A 305 -7.25 3.39 -17.52
CA PRO A 305 -8.10 4.56 -17.70
C PRO A 305 -9.58 4.20 -17.65
N LYS A 306 -10.41 5.15 -17.20
CA LYS A 306 -11.88 4.98 -17.11
C LYS A 306 -12.50 4.36 -18.36
N ARG A 307 -12.07 4.84 -19.53
CA ARG A 307 -12.59 4.38 -20.83
C ARG A 307 -12.43 2.88 -21.06
N THR A 308 -11.37 2.27 -20.54
CA THR A 308 -11.11 0.83 -20.68
C THR A 308 -12.00 0.04 -19.72
N VAL A 309 -12.17 0.51 -18.49
CA VAL A 309 -13.12 -0.07 -17.53
C VAL A 309 -14.55 -0.01 -18.08
N ASP A 310 -14.98 1.16 -18.56
CA ASP A 310 -16.30 1.35 -19.15
C ASP A 310 -16.51 0.42 -20.36
N ASN A 311 -15.53 0.36 -21.27
CA ASN A 311 -15.62 -0.50 -22.46
C ASN A 311 -15.68 -1.99 -22.11
N MET A 312 -14.94 -2.42 -21.09
CA MET A 312 -15.00 -3.79 -20.56
C MET A 312 -16.41 -4.11 -20.04
N LEU A 313 -16.98 -3.24 -19.19
CA LEU A 313 -18.30 -3.44 -18.60
C LEU A 313 -19.43 -3.41 -19.66
N GLU A 314 -19.35 -2.49 -20.62
CA GLU A 314 -20.26 -2.45 -21.77
C GLU A 314 -20.17 -3.72 -22.61
N HIS A 315 -18.96 -4.19 -22.88
CA HIS A 315 -18.74 -5.43 -23.62
C HIS A 315 -19.38 -6.62 -22.91
N ILE A 316 -19.09 -6.80 -21.61
CA ILE A 316 -19.65 -7.84 -20.75
C ILE A 316 -21.19 -7.82 -20.81
N THR A 317 -21.79 -6.66 -20.62
CA THR A 317 -23.25 -6.49 -20.65
C THR A 317 -23.85 -6.94 -21.99
N ARG A 318 -23.17 -6.66 -23.09
CA ARG A 318 -23.62 -7.02 -24.44
C ARG A 318 -23.41 -8.50 -24.77
N THR A 319 -22.29 -9.10 -24.38
CA THR A 319 -21.91 -10.47 -24.78
C THR A 319 -22.36 -11.54 -23.80
N HIS A 320 -22.57 -11.18 -22.54
CA HIS A 320 -22.97 -12.09 -21.47
C HIS A 320 -24.23 -11.57 -20.74
N PRO A 321 -25.38 -11.43 -21.45
CA PRO A 321 -26.64 -11.01 -20.83
C PRO A 321 -27.24 -12.06 -19.88
N ASP A 322 -26.63 -13.25 -19.80
CA ASP A 322 -27.04 -14.42 -19.03
C ASP A 322 -26.12 -14.72 -17.85
N ILE A 323 -25.47 -13.69 -17.28
CA ILE A 323 -24.71 -13.80 -16.01
C ILE A 323 -25.69 -13.91 -14.85
N ASP A 324 -25.49 -14.91 -13.99
CA ASP A 324 -26.32 -15.12 -12.79
C ASP A 324 -25.72 -14.49 -11.53
N TYR A 325 -24.40 -14.30 -11.49
CA TYR A 325 -23.68 -13.80 -10.32
C TYR A 325 -22.36 -13.14 -10.69
N ILE A 326 -21.94 -12.14 -9.91
CA ILE A 326 -20.66 -11.44 -10.08
C ILE A 326 -19.82 -11.61 -8.81
N LEU A 327 -18.61 -12.12 -8.98
CA LEU A 327 -17.53 -12.05 -8.00
C LEU A 327 -16.64 -10.87 -8.37
N TRP A 328 -16.52 -9.89 -7.48
CA TRP A 328 -15.56 -8.80 -7.66
C TRP A 328 -14.62 -8.78 -6.46
N THR A 329 -13.36 -9.14 -6.68
CA THR A 329 -12.40 -9.44 -5.60
C THR A 329 -11.49 -8.26 -5.21
N GLY A 330 -11.85 -7.04 -5.59
CA GLY A 330 -11.18 -5.83 -5.13
C GLY A 330 -9.97 -5.42 -5.97
N ASP A 331 -9.04 -4.72 -5.32
CA ASP A 331 -7.92 -3.95 -5.90
C ASP A 331 -8.38 -2.92 -6.95
N LEU A 332 -9.17 -1.95 -6.46
CA LEU A 332 -9.83 -0.95 -7.29
C LEU A 332 -9.00 0.32 -7.46
N PRO A 333 -8.41 0.92 -6.40
CA PRO A 333 -7.58 2.12 -6.54
C PRO A 333 -6.31 1.88 -7.35
N PRO A 334 -5.75 2.91 -7.99
CA PRO A 334 -4.49 2.80 -8.71
C PRO A 334 -3.29 2.69 -7.74
N HIS A 335 -2.12 2.37 -8.28
CA HIS A 335 -0.86 2.15 -7.57
C HIS A 335 -0.12 3.45 -7.21
N ASP A 336 -0.83 4.57 -7.03
CA ASP A 336 -0.28 5.87 -6.61
C ASP A 336 -0.22 6.00 -5.08
N VAL A 337 0.15 4.93 -4.39
CA VAL A 337 0.08 4.77 -2.92
C VAL A 337 0.82 5.85 -2.11
N TRP A 338 1.72 6.60 -2.74
CA TRP A 338 2.40 7.75 -2.11
C TRP A 338 1.58 9.05 -2.14
N ASN A 339 0.42 9.04 -2.80
CA ASN A 339 -0.45 10.20 -2.99
C ASN A 339 -1.93 9.79 -2.99
N GLN A 340 -2.36 9.08 -1.95
CA GLN A 340 -3.75 8.70 -1.74
C GLN A 340 -4.33 9.32 -0.48
N THR A 341 -5.61 9.66 -0.55
CA THR A 341 -6.43 10.06 0.60
C THR A 341 -7.56 9.05 0.82
N LYS A 342 -8.12 9.05 2.04
CA LYS A 342 -9.29 8.20 2.34
C LYS A 342 -10.46 8.56 1.44
N GLU A 343 -10.66 9.85 1.21
CA GLU A 343 -11.74 10.40 0.40
C GLU A 343 -11.63 9.96 -1.07
N GLU A 344 -10.44 10.01 -1.66
CA GLU A 344 -10.21 9.53 -3.03
C GLU A 344 -10.42 8.02 -3.15
N ASN A 345 -9.95 7.23 -2.17
CA ASN A 345 -10.18 5.79 -2.20
C ASN A 345 -11.68 5.45 -2.13
N ILE A 346 -12.46 6.21 -1.34
CA ILE A 346 -13.93 6.06 -1.30
C ILE A 346 -14.59 6.43 -2.62
N GLN A 347 -14.05 7.39 -3.39
CA GLN A 347 -14.59 7.75 -4.70
C GLN A 347 -14.37 6.69 -5.78
N ILE A 348 -13.47 5.73 -5.53
CA ILE A 348 -13.17 4.62 -6.45
C ILE A 348 -14.03 3.39 -6.13
N LEU A 349 -14.39 3.19 -4.86
CA LEU A 349 -15.35 2.17 -4.41
C LEU A 349 -16.76 2.49 -4.91
#